data_AF-A0A2H9N9S0-F1
#
_entry.id   AF-A0A2H9N9S0-F1
#
_cell.length_a   1.000
_cell.length_b   1.000
_cell.length_c   1.000
_cell.angle_alpha   90.00
_cell.angle_beta   90.00
_cell.angle_gamma   90.00
#
_symmetry.space_group_name_H-M   'P 1'
#
loop_
_entity.id
_entity.type
_entity.pdbx_description
1 polymer ?
#
loop_
_entity_poly.entity_id
_entity_poly.type
_entity_poly.pdbx_seq_one_letter_code
_entity_poly.pdbx_strand_id
1 'polypeptide(L)'
;MVNVKQLLAQKLFGVHSVPSRTQAELQRVYTGLGAEFGQTITDVNITFALKREPVANRIVFAVAHDVFDNWFEVEPLEEGVDKEKFNESVQKVLLLLNAKEVLTQAAVFERAYGWSIIVIGYQDKAPTLKAPVESLPKME
;
A
#
# COMPACT_ATOMS: atom_id res chain seq x y z
N MET A 1 -4.17 44.64 40.22
CA MET A 1 -5.23 43.65 40.51
C MET A 1 -5.55 42.90 39.22
N VAL A 2 -5.16 41.63 39.14
CA VAL A 2 -5.41 40.80 37.93
C VAL A 2 -6.80 40.21 38.04
N ASN A 3 -7.66 40.50 37.06
CA ASN A 3 -9.05 40.05 37.05
C ASN A 3 -9.09 38.55 36.71
N VAL A 4 -9.40 37.72 37.70
CA VAL A 4 -9.40 36.24 37.61
C VAL A 4 -10.27 35.73 36.45
N LYS A 5 -11.32 36.47 36.06
CA LYS A 5 -12.18 36.14 34.92
C LYS A 5 -11.45 36.24 33.57
N GLN A 6 -10.53 37.20 33.40
CA GLN A 6 -9.73 37.34 32.16
C GLN A 6 -8.71 36.20 32.02
N LEU A 7 -8.10 35.79 33.14
CA LEU A 7 -7.12 34.70 33.15
C LEU A 7 -7.78 33.34 32.86
N LEU A 8 -9.00 33.12 33.38
CA LEU A 8 -9.78 31.92 33.07
C LEU A 8 -10.24 31.90 31.61
N ALA A 9 -10.67 33.04 31.07
CA ALA A 9 -11.05 33.14 29.66
C ALA A 9 -9.87 32.89 28.72
N GLN A 10 -8.67 33.39 29.04
CA GLN A 10 -7.45 33.11 28.25
C GLN A 10 -7.04 31.63 28.30
N LYS A 11 -7.22 30.95 29.44
CA LYS A 11 -6.94 29.51 29.57
C LYS A 11 -7.99 28.62 28.90
N LEU A 12 -9.26 29.02 28.91
CA LEU A 12 -10.34 28.26 28.26
C LEU A 12 -10.43 28.49 26.75
N PHE A 13 -10.01 29.66 26.25
CA PHE A 13 -10.13 30.02 24.84
C PHE A 13 -8.80 30.20 24.10
N GLY A 14 -7.67 29.86 24.71
CA GLY A 14 -6.39 29.72 24.01
C GLY A 14 -5.93 30.95 23.22
N VAL A 15 -6.32 32.16 23.62
CA VAL A 15 -6.03 33.38 22.83
C VAL A 15 -4.61 33.86 23.11
N HIS A 16 -3.64 33.34 22.37
CA HIS A 16 -2.27 33.86 22.29
C HIS A 16 -2.03 34.46 20.90
N SER A 17 -2.52 35.68 20.67
CA SER A 17 -1.90 36.66 19.75
C SER A 17 -2.83 37.85 19.53
N VAL A 18 -2.25 39.04 19.49
CA VAL A 18 -2.90 40.24 18.96
C VAL A 18 -2.66 40.24 17.44
N PRO A 19 -3.68 40.35 16.58
CA PRO A 19 -3.50 40.14 15.15
C PRO A 19 -2.91 41.41 14.49
N SER A 20 -1.69 41.30 13.94
CA SER A 20 -1.23 42.23 12.90
C SER A 20 -1.79 41.77 11.56
N ARG A 21 -2.38 42.72 10.82
CA ARG A 21 -3.17 42.51 9.61
C ARG A 21 -2.52 41.58 8.56
N THR A 22 -3.35 40.71 8.00
CA THR A 22 -3.19 39.94 6.74
C THR A 22 -2.45 38.60 6.81
N GLN A 23 -2.91 37.69 7.66
CA GLN A 23 -2.91 36.27 7.33
C GLN A 23 -4.33 35.74 7.52
N ALA A 24 -4.92 35.18 6.47
CA ALA A 24 -6.13 34.37 6.63
C ALA A 24 -5.69 33.08 7.34
N GLU A 25 -5.77 33.08 8.66
CA GLU A 25 -5.56 31.87 9.45
C GLU A 25 -6.71 30.93 9.10
N LEU A 26 -6.45 29.96 8.22
CA LEU A 26 -7.40 28.90 7.92
C LEU A 26 -7.71 28.22 9.25
N GLN A 27 -8.92 28.42 9.76
CA GLN A 27 -9.37 27.80 11.01
C GLN A 27 -9.36 26.28 10.82
N ARG A 28 -8.25 25.64 11.22
CA ARG A 28 -8.13 24.18 11.17
C ARG A 28 -8.86 23.63 12.38
N VAL A 29 -9.97 22.94 12.13
CA VAL A 29 -10.67 22.18 13.16
C VAL A 29 -9.73 21.06 13.59
N TYR A 30 -9.28 21.09 14.84
CA TYR A 30 -8.54 19.98 15.43
C TYR A 30 -9.46 18.77 15.51
N THR A 31 -9.28 17.83 14.60
CA THR A 31 -10.08 16.60 14.56
C THR A 31 -9.55 15.55 15.54
N GLY A 32 -8.30 15.68 16.02
CA GLY A 32 -7.61 14.65 16.80
C GLY A 32 -7.42 13.32 16.05
N LEU A 33 -7.67 13.32 14.74
CA LEU A 33 -7.76 12.14 13.89
C LEU A 33 -6.78 12.31 12.72
N GLY A 34 -5.59 11.72 12.85
CA GLY A 34 -4.49 11.80 11.87
C GLY A 34 -3.28 12.60 12.35
N ALA A 35 -2.22 12.59 11.54
CA ALA A 35 -1.01 13.38 11.81
C ALA A 35 -1.23 14.84 11.42
N GLU A 36 -0.81 15.79 12.27
CA GLU A 36 -0.80 17.19 11.90
C GLU A 36 0.41 17.55 11.01
N PHE A 37 0.35 18.73 10.38
CA PHE A 37 1.48 19.24 9.61
C PHE A 37 2.72 19.39 10.49
N GLY A 38 3.82 18.74 10.08
CA GLY A 38 5.09 18.75 10.83
C GLY A 38 5.21 17.66 11.91
N GLN A 39 4.16 16.87 12.15
CA GLN A 39 4.25 15.69 13.03
C GLN A 39 4.76 14.47 12.27
N THR A 40 5.43 13.58 12.98
CA THR A 40 5.82 12.27 12.44
C THR A 40 4.57 11.46 12.10
N ILE A 41 4.50 10.98 10.86
CA ILE A 41 3.41 10.12 10.40
C ILE A 41 3.67 8.71 10.94
N THR A 42 2.67 8.14 11.62
CA THR A 42 2.69 6.76 12.12
C THR A 42 1.85 5.86 11.23
N ASP A 43 2.06 4.54 11.29
CA ASP A 43 1.28 3.56 10.52
C ASP A 43 -0.23 3.62 10.84
N VAL A 44 -0.58 4.00 12.07
CA VAL A 44 -1.98 4.22 12.48
C VAL A 44 -2.58 5.41 11.74
N ASN A 45 -1.82 6.50 11.58
CA ASN A 45 -2.26 7.69 10.84
C ASN A 45 -2.43 7.37 9.35
N ILE A 46 -1.53 6.56 8.78
CA ILE A 46 -1.63 6.07 7.40
C ILE A 46 -2.88 5.22 7.24
N THR A 47 -3.07 4.20 8.07
CA THR A 47 -4.22 3.30 8.01
C THR A 47 -5.54 4.07 8.14
N PHE A 48 -5.58 5.06 9.03
CA PHE A 48 -6.73 5.93 9.20
C PHE A 48 -7.03 6.73 7.93
N ALA A 49 -6.02 7.39 7.35
CA ALA A 49 -6.16 8.16 6.13
C ALA A 49 -6.64 7.28 4.97
N LEU A 50 -6.09 6.08 4.79
CA LEU A 50 -6.49 5.16 3.72
C LEU A 50 -7.93 4.67 3.82
N LYS A 51 -8.48 4.57 5.04
CA LYS A 51 -9.86 4.12 5.28
C LYS A 51 -10.89 5.24 5.18
N ARG A 52 -10.52 6.48 5.47
CA ARG A 52 -11.47 7.60 5.57
C ARG A 52 -11.32 8.64 4.47
N GLU A 53 -10.10 8.88 3.99
CA GLU A 53 -9.84 9.88 2.98
C GLU A 53 -9.94 9.27 1.57
N PRO A 54 -10.91 9.71 0.75
CA PRO A 54 -11.14 9.11 -0.57
C PRO A 54 -9.96 9.31 -1.52
N VAL A 55 -9.24 10.43 -1.36
CA VAL A 55 -8.04 10.73 -2.16
C VAL A 55 -6.91 9.77 -1.80
N ALA A 56 -6.65 9.55 -0.52
CA ALA A 56 -5.62 8.61 -0.06
C ALA A 56 -5.96 7.19 -0.48
N ASN A 57 -7.22 6.78 -0.33
CA ASN A 57 -7.71 5.49 -0.78
C ASN A 57 -7.46 5.28 -2.28
N ARG A 58 -7.82 6.27 -3.11
CA ARG A 58 -7.63 6.18 -4.57
C ARG A 58 -6.15 6.07 -4.95
N ILE A 59 -5.30 6.90 -4.35
CA ILE A 59 -3.85 6.90 -4.66
C ILE A 59 -3.20 5.55 -4.32
N VAL A 60 -3.63 4.90 -3.24
CA VAL A 60 -3.04 3.63 -2.81
C VAL A 60 -3.70 2.44 -3.49
N PHE A 61 -5.02 2.29 -3.38
CA PHE A 61 -5.71 1.10 -3.86
C PHE A 61 -5.96 1.14 -5.36
N ALA A 62 -6.62 2.19 -5.87
CA ALA A 62 -7.02 2.21 -7.28
C ALA A 62 -5.79 2.18 -8.20
N VAL A 63 -4.73 2.91 -7.87
CA VAL A 63 -3.48 2.90 -8.65
C VAL A 63 -2.77 1.55 -8.54
N ALA A 64 -2.79 0.88 -7.38
CA ALA A 64 -2.20 -0.45 -7.27
C ALA A 64 -2.94 -1.48 -8.14
N HIS A 65 -4.27 -1.42 -8.17
CA HIS A 65 -5.06 -2.25 -9.06
C HIS A 65 -4.80 -1.93 -10.54
N ASP A 66 -4.72 -0.65 -10.91
CA ASP A 66 -4.47 -0.21 -12.29
C ASP A 66 -3.15 -0.77 -12.86
N VAL A 67 -2.10 -0.86 -12.04
CA VAL A 67 -0.80 -1.42 -12.47
C VAL A 67 -0.90 -2.88 -12.90
N PHE A 68 -1.74 -3.69 -12.25
CA PHE A 68 -1.89 -5.11 -12.56
C PHE A 68 -3.18 -5.45 -13.30
N ASP A 69 -4.00 -4.46 -13.61
CA ASP A 69 -5.25 -4.65 -14.35
C ASP A 69 -4.94 -5.17 -15.76
N ASN A 70 -4.05 -4.46 -16.45
CA ASN A 70 -3.43 -4.92 -17.69
C ASN A 70 -2.24 -5.81 -17.33
N TRP A 71 -2.52 -7.12 -17.22
CA TRP A 71 -1.51 -8.12 -16.89
C TRP A 71 -0.32 -8.10 -17.85
N PHE A 72 0.85 -8.52 -17.38
CA PHE A 72 2.09 -8.45 -18.16
C PHE A 72 2.36 -9.74 -18.94
N GLU A 73 3.15 -9.62 -20.01
CA GLU A 73 3.71 -10.75 -20.75
C GLU A 73 5.13 -11.05 -20.28
N VAL A 74 5.53 -12.32 -20.39
CA VAL A 74 6.86 -12.78 -19.99
C VAL A 74 7.64 -13.21 -21.20
N GLU A 75 8.78 -12.57 -21.42
CA GLU A 75 9.71 -12.92 -22.49
C GLU A 75 10.88 -13.76 -21.95
N PRO A 76 11.31 -14.81 -22.69
CA PRO A 76 12.53 -15.54 -22.36
C PRO A 76 13.76 -14.68 -22.69
N LEU A 77 14.79 -14.76 -21.84
CA LEU A 77 16.08 -14.14 -22.09
C LEU A 77 16.96 -14.94 -23.09
N GLU A 78 16.65 -16.22 -23.27
CA GLU A 78 17.41 -17.13 -24.14
C GLU A 78 16.90 -17.08 -25.58
N GLU A 79 17.83 -16.95 -26.54
CA GLU A 79 17.52 -16.96 -27.96
C GLU A 79 17.13 -18.38 -28.43
N GLY A 80 16.11 -18.48 -29.28
CA GLY A 80 15.64 -19.76 -29.84
C GLY A 80 14.52 -20.44 -29.04
N VAL A 81 14.10 -19.87 -27.90
CA VAL A 81 12.90 -20.31 -27.18
C VAL A 81 11.65 -19.72 -27.84
N ASP A 82 10.62 -20.55 -27.99
CA ASP A 82 9.30 -20.14 -28.45
C ASP A 82 8.65 -19.21 -27.41
N LYS A 83 8.63 -17.91 -27.70
CA LYS A 83 8.15 -16.85 -26.78
C LYS A 83 6.71 -17.09 -26.32
N GLU A 84 5.83 -17.49 -27.24
CA GLU A 84 4.41 -17.66 -26.97
C GLU A 84 4.18 -18.82 -26.01
N LYS A 85 4.82 -19.96 -26.26
CA LYS A 85 4.74 -21.13 -25.38
C LYS A 85 5.38 -20.88 -24.03
N PHE A 86 6.50 -20.16 -24.00
CA PHE A 86 7.15 -19.79 -22.76
C PHE A 86 6.22 -18.92 -21.90
N ASN A 87 5.68 -17.84 -22.47
CA ASN A 87 4.71 -16.98 -21.79
C ASN A 87 3.51 -17.82 -21.30
N GLU A 88 2.87 -18.62 -22.16
CA GLU A 88 1.73 -19.45 -21.77
C GLU A 88 2.04 -20.38 -20.57
N SER A 89 3.21 -21.01 -20.56
CA SER A 89 3.62 -21.90 -19.46
C SER A 89 3.83 -21.14 -18.14
N VAL A 90 4.47 -19.97 -18.19
CA VAL A 90 4.71 -19.12 -17.02
C VAL A 90 3.38 -18.55 -16.50
N GLN A 91 2.51 -18.08 -17.39
CA GLN A 91 1.19 -17.56 -17.03
C GLN A 91 0.33 -18.60 -16.32
N LYS A 92 0.38 -19.88 -16.73
CA LYS A 92 -0.31 -20.97 -16.01
C LYS A 92 0.19 -21.11 -14.57
N VAL A 93 1.50 -21.03 -14.34
CA VAL A 93 2.07 -21.09 -12.98
C VAL A 93 1.67 -19.86 -12.17
N LEU A 94 1.75 -18.66 -12.74
CA LEU A 94 1.33 -17.42 -12.08
C LEU A 94 -0.16 -17.45 -11.69
N LEU A 95 -1.01 -18.03 -12.54
CA LEU A 95 -2.43 -18.23 -12.25
C LEU A 95 -2.64 -19.18 -11.06
N LEU A 96 -1.92 -20.32 -11.03
CA LEU A 96 -1.99 -21.28 -9.92
C LEU A 96 -1.54 -20.67 -8.58
N LEU A 97 -0.59 -19.74 -8.62
CA LEU A 97 -0.10 -19.03 -7.45
C LEU A 97 -1.00 -17.85 -7.04
N ASN A 98 -2.08 -17.59 -7.78
CA ASN A 98 -2.91 -16.38 -7.63
C ASN A 98 -2.05 -15.10 -7.63
N ALA A 99 -1.03 -15.07 -8.49
CA ALA A 99 0.02 -14.05 -8.45
C ALA A 99 -0.54 -12.63 -8.67
N LYS A 100 -1.63 -12.49 -9.44
CA LYS A 100 -2.26 -11.18 -9.67
C LYS A 100 -2.75 -10.54 -8.39
N GLU A 101 -3.45 -11.30 -7.56
CA GLU A 101 -3.94 -10.78 -6.27
C GLU A 101 -2.79 -10.50 -5.31
N VAL A 102 -1.83 -11.43 -5.21
CA VAL A 102 -0.67 -11.30 -4.32
C VAL A 102 0.20 -10.08 -4.68
N LEU A 103 0.51 -9.89 -5.97
CA LEU A 103 1.28 -8.74 -6.44
C LEU A 103 0.53 -7.43 -6.24
N THR A 104 -0.78 -7.42 -6.52
CA THR A 104 -1.62 -6.23 -6.27
C THR A 104 -1.60 -5.86 -4.80
N GLN A 105 -1.76 -6.84 -3.91
CA GLN A 105 -1.72 -6.62 -2.47
C GLN A 105 -0.34 -6.12 -2.00
N ALA A 106 0.74 -6.72 -2.52
CA ALA A 106 2.10 -6.26 -2.23
C ALA A 106 2.30 -4.80 -2.65
N ALA A 107 1.78 -4.40 -3.80
CA ALA A 107 1.88 -3.03 -4.28
C ALA A 107 0.97 -2.04 -3.53
N VAL A 108 -0.14 -2.50 -2.95
CA VAL A 108 -0.93 -1.72 -1.98
C VAL A 108 -0.10 -1.46 -0.73
N PHE A 109 0.54 -2.49 -0.17
CA PHE A 109 1.38 -2.35 1.03
C PHE A 109 2.59 -1.46 0.80
N GLU A 110 3.26 -1.59 -0.35
CA GLU A 110 4.37 -0.72 -0.73
C GLU A 110 3.93 0.74 -0.82
N ARG A 111 2.81 1.03 -1.47
CA ARG A 111 2.28 2.40 -1.57
C ARG A 111 1.82 2.97 -0.23
N ALA A 112 1.30 2.12 0.65
CA ALA A 112 0.83 2.52 1.96
C ALA A 112 1.98 2.79 2.95
N TYR A 113 2.96 1.88 3.02
CA TYR A 113 3.97 1.85 4.09
C TYR A 113 5.41 2.01 3.59
N GLY A 114 5.61 2.17 2.28
CA GLY A 114 6.91 2.34 1.64
C GLY A 114 7.65 1.04 1.29
N TRP A 115 7.17 -0.11 1.76
CA TRP A 115 7.77 -1.41 1.47
C TRP A 115 6.75 -2.54 1.60
N SER A 116 7.03 -3.66 0.94
CA SER A 116 6.31 -4.92 1.11
C SER A 116 7.23 -6.10 0.81
N ILE A 117 6.87 -7.28 1.31
CA ILE A 117 7.61 -8.52 1.09
C ILE A 117 6.63 -9.59 0.67
N ILE A 118 6.99 -10.36 -0.36
CA ILE A 118 6.26 -11.54 -0.79
C ILE A 118 7.07 -12.75 -0.35
N VAL A 119 6.44 -13.67 0.38
CA VAL A 119 7.05 -14.90 0.84
C VAL A 119 6.55 -16.05 -0.01
N ILE A 120 7.47 -16.77 -0.66
CA ILE A 120 7.16 -17.93 -1.49
C ILE A 120 7.70 -19.19 -0.78
N GLY A 121 6.80 -20.14 -0.52
CA GLY A 121 7.15 -21.46 0.00
C GLY A 121 7.08 -22.49 -1.12
N TYR A 122 8.11 -23.32 -1.24
CA TYR A 122 8.11 -24.47 -2.15
C TYR A 122 7.95 -25.74 -1.32
N GLN A 123 6.99 -26.57 -1.70
CA GLN A 123 6.90 -27.94 -1.21
C GLN A 123 7.36 -28.87 -2.31
N ASP A 124 8.52 -29.49 -2.11
CA ASP A 124 8.98 -30.54 -3.00
C ASP A 124 8.02 -31.73 -2.89
N LYS A 125 7.56 -32.23 -4.05
CA LYS A 125 6.73 -33.44 -4.14
C LYS A 125 7.57 -34.70 -4.32
N ALA A 126 8.88 -34.56 -4.53
CA ALA A 126 9.78 -35.70 -4.66
C ALA A 126 9.99 -36.37 -3.29
N PRO A 127 9.90 -37.71 -3.21
CA PRO A 127 10.24 -38.44 -1.98
C PRO A 127 11.73 -38.37 -1.64
N THR A 128 12.59 -38.08 -2.62
CA THR A 128 14.05 -37.88 -2.44
C THR A 128 14.61 -36.93 -3.50
N LEU A 129 15.71 -36.23 -3.20
CA LEU A 129 16.42 -35.29 -4.10
C LEU A 129 16.94 -35.92 -5.42
N LYS A 130 16.95 -37.26 -5.52
CA LYS A 130 17.41 -38.00 -6.71
C LYS A 130 16.24 -38.51 -7.57
N ALA A 131 15.00 -38.35 -7.12
CA ALA A 131 13.85 -38.80 -7.90
C ALA A 131 13.67 -37.88 -9.11
N PRO A 132 13.44 -38.44 -10.32
CA PRO A 132 13.16 -37.64 -11.50
C PRO A 132 11.88 -36.82 -11.26
N VAL A 133 11.86 -35.57 -11.75
CA VAL A 133 10.66 -34.73 -11.72
C VAL A 133 9.59 -35.42 -12.56
N GLU A 134 8.59 -36.03 -11.91
CA GLU A 134 7.45 -36.59 -12.63
C GLU A 134 6.78 -35.45 -13.40
N SER A 135 6.71 -35.61 -14.72
CA SER A 135 6.05 -34.67 -15.62
C SER A 135 4.65 -34.34 -15.09
N LEU A 136 4.27 -33.06 -15.19
CA LEU A 136 2.97 -32.50 -14.80
C LEU A 136 1.82 -33.51 -15.01
N PRO A 137 0.93 -33.71 -14.02
CA PRO A 137 -0.20 -34.62 -14.19
C PRO A 137 -1.00 -34.19 -15.41
N LYS A 138 -1.24 -35.14 -16.33
CA LYS A 138 -2.18 -34.96 -17.43
C LYS A 138 -3.55 -34.70 -16.81
N MET A 139 -4.13 -33.54 -17.11
CA MET A 139 -5.50 -33.22 -16.71
C MET A 139 -6.46 -34.04 -17.58
N GLU A 140 -7.25 -34.90 -16.95
CA GLU A 140 -8.54 -35.38 -17.47
C GLU A 140 -9.63 -34.35 -17.21
#